data_AF-A0A7C8CLP8-F1
#
_entry.id   AF-A0A7C8CLP8-F1
#
_cell.length_a   1.000
_cell.length_b   1.000
_cell.length_c   1.000
_cell.angle_alpha   90.00
_cell.angle_beta   90.00
_cell.angle_gamma   90.00
#
_symmetry.space_group_name_H-M   'P 1'
#
loop_
_entity.id
_entity.type
_entity.pdbx_description
1 polymer ?
#
loop_
_entity_poly.entity_id
_entity_poly.type
_entity_poly.pdbx_seq_one_letter_code
_entity_poly.pdbx_strand_id
1 'polypeptide(L)'
;MAFLVWAARQPWSERLGDLPLQVLVGFQAFRVLVEFGLHAAVNQGIAHPTMTWTGTNADIIPGMTALALFPFAHRIDRRVLMAWNVIMAGVLVVTVVTAMLAAPTPLRLILGDPANVFIARFPFVWIPSVLVTSAWLGHVVLFRRLRRS
;
A
#
# COMPACT_ATOMS: atom_id res chain seq x y z
N MET A 1 2.05 -14.51 -2.16
CA MET A 1 2.58 -14.41 -3.55
C MET A 1 1.69 -15.09 -4.59
N ALA A 2 1.17 -16.30 -4.38
CA ALA A 2 0.33 -17.01 -5.36
C ALA A 2 -0.93 -16.24 -5.80
N PHE A 3 -1.67 -15.64 -4.86
CA PHE A 3 -2.83 -14.80 -5.17
C PHE A 3 -2.49 -13.58 -6.03
N LEU A 4 -1.34 -12.95 -5.80
CA LEU A 4 -0.92 -11.74 -6.53
C LEU A 4 -0.54 -12.06 -7.98
N VAL A 5 0.19 -13.15 -8.18
CA VAL A 5 0.54 -13.66 -9.51
C VAL A 5 -0.71 -14.14 -10.26
N TRP A 6 -1.66 -14.75 -9.54
CA TRP A 6 -2.95 -15.16 -10.08
C TRP A 6 -3.82 -13.96 -10.48
N ALA A 7 -3.99 -12.96 -9.60
CA ALA A 7 -4.76 -11.74 -9.83
C ALA A 7 -4.19 -10.93 -11.01
N ALA A 8 -2.85 -10.86 -11.09
CA ALA A 8 -2.16 -10.25 -12.21
C ALA A 8 -2.41 -10.95 -13.55
N ARG A 9 -2.93 -12.19 -13.59
CA ARG A 9 -3.22 -12.92 -14.83
C ARG A 9 -4.70 -12.92 -15.20
N GLN A 10 -5.55 -12.23 -14.44
CA GLN A 10 -6.99 -12.25 -14.67
C GLN A 10 -7.43 -11.20 -15.71
N PRO A 11 -8.44 -11.49 -16.54
CA PRO A 11 -8.95 -10.58 -17.57
C PRO A 11 -9.44 -9.23 -17.02
N TRP A 12 -9.98 -9.21 -15.80
CA TRP A 12 -10.48 -7.97 -15.19
C TRP A 12 -9.37 -6.98 -14.83
N SER A 13 -8.16 -7.48 -14.49
CA SER A 13 -6.99 -6.62 -14.26
C SER A 13 -6.53 -5.91 -15.53
N GLU A 14 -6.87 -6.47 -16.70
CA GLU A 14 -6.59 -5.88 -18.01
C GLU A 14 -7.52 -4.71 -18.28
N ARG A 15 -8.82 -4.89 -18.03
CA ARG A 15 -9.83 -3.84 -18.19
C ARG A 15 -9.57 -2.64 -17.29
N LEU A 16 -9.11 -2.87 -16.07
CA LEU A 16 -8.68 -1.78 -15.17
C LEU A 16 -7.47 -1.02 -15.71
N GLY A 17 -6.60 -1.68 -16.48
CA GLY A 17 -5.45 -1.05 -17.11
C GLY A 17 -5.80 -0.05 -18.22
N ASP A 18 -7.02 -0.09 -18.73
CA ASP A 18 -7.50 0.83 -19.77
C ASP A 18 -7.92 2.19 -19.21
N LEU A 19 -7.98 2.34 -17.88
CA LEU A 19 -8.20 3.62 -17.23
C LEU A 19 -7.08 4.63 -17.55
N PRO A 20 -7.36 5.95 -17.46
CA PRO A 20 -6.34 6.98 -17.65
C PRO A 20 -5.13 6.75 -16.74
N LEU A 21 -3.92 6.96 -17.26
CA LEU A 21 -2.68 6.70 -16.51
C LEU A 21 -2.61 7.53 -15.22
N GLN A 22 -3.15 8.75 -15.25
CA GLN A 22 -3.29 9.62 -14.08
C GLN A 22 -4.12 8.96 -12.97
N VAL A 23 -5.21 8.27 -13.32
CA VAL A 23 -6.06 7.58 -12.35
C VAL A 23 -5.31 6.40 -11.73
N LEU A 24 -4.59 5.63 -12.55
CA LEU A 24 -3.81 4.48 -12.06
C LEU A 24 -2.67 4.88 -11.12
N VAL A 25 -1.97 5.98 -11.41
CA VAL A 25 -0.93 6.53 -10.53
C VAL A 25 -1.57 7.14 -9.28
N GLY A 26 -2.58 8.00 -9.46
CA GLY A 26 -3.26 8.70 -8.38
C GLY A 26 -4.01 7.79 -7.42
N PHE A 27 -4.38 6.57 -7.84
CA PHE A 27 -5.02 5.60 -6.96
C PHE A 27 -4.21 5.33 -5.69
N GLN A 28 -2.87 5.31 -5.75
CA GLN A 28 -2.04 5.08 -4.55
C GLN A 28 -2.13 6.21 -3.51
N ALA A 29 -2.67 7.38 -3.86
CA ALA A 29 -2.84 8.53 -2.96
C ALA A 29 -3.75 8.25 -1.77
N PHE A 30 -4.68 7.29 -1.85
CA PHE A 30 -5.58 6.99 -0.71
C PHE A 30 -4.79 6.58 0.54
N ARG A 31 -3.56 6.07 0.38
CA ARG A 31 -2.68 5.66 1.48
C ARG A 31 -2.35 6.82 2.42
N VAL A 32 -2.38 8.06 1.92
CA VAL A 32 -2.23 9.25 2.78
C VAL A 32 -3.33 9.29 3.85
N LEU A 33 -4.59 9.04 3.46
CA LEU A 33 -5.72 9.04 4.40
C LEU A 33 -5.61 7.88 5.40
N VAL A 34 -5.23 6.70 4.93
CA VAL A 34 -5.02 5.51 5.79
C VAL A 34 -3.94 5.81 6.82
N GLU A 35 -2.86 6.41 6.38
CA GLU A 35 -1.71 6.72 7.21
C GLU A 35 -2.03 7.79 8.27
N PHE A 36 -2.81 8.83 7.95
CA PHE A 36 -3.34 9.75 8.97
C PHE A 36 -4.20 9.01 10.01
N GLY A 37 -5.01 8.05 9.58
CA GLY A 37 -5.79 7.19 10.48
C GLY A 37 -4.90 6.34 11.39
N LEU A 38 -3.82 5.75 10.85
CA LEU A 38 -2.84 4.97 11.61
C LEU A 38 -2.08 5.85 12.61
N HIS A 39 -1.67 7.05 12.21
CA HIS A 39 -1.01 8.00 13.11
C HIS A 39 -1.92 8.40 14.29
N ALA A 40 -3.19 8.68 14.01
CA ALA A 40 -4.18 8.94 15.06
C ALA A 40 -4.37 7.73 15.99
N ALA A 41 -4.40 6.51 15.45
CA ALA A 41 -4.51 5.29 16.25
C ALA A 41 -3.28 5.05 17.15
N VAL A 42 -2.08 5.41 16.69
CA VAL A 42 -0.86 5.37 17.51
C VAL A 42 -0.93 6.41 18.63
N ASN A 43 -1.33 7.65 18.33
CA ASN A 43 -1.46 8.72 19.33
C ASN A 43 -2.51 8.42 20.42
N GLN A 44 -3.52 7.61 20.09
CA GLN A 44 -4.54 7.14 21.03
C GLN A 44 -4.11 5.87 21.80
N GLY A 45 -2.91 5.34 21.55
CA GLY A 45 -2.41 4.13 22.20
C GLY A 45 -3.13 2.85 21.75
N ILE A 46 -3.77 2.87 20.58
CA ILE A 46 -4.50 1.72 20.01
C ILE A 46 -3.56 0.88 19.13
N ALA A 47 -2.72 1.55 18.35
CA ALA A 47 -1.81 0.94 17.39
C ALA A 47 -0.37 0.90 17.90
N HIS A 48 0.40 -0.10 17.48
CA HIS A 48 1.82 -0.20 17.82
C HIS A 48 2.60 1.00 17.24
N PRO A 49 3.56 1.62 17.95
CA PRO A 49 4.27 2.82 17.48
C PRO A 49 4.99 2.67 16.14
N THR A 50 5.31 1.45 15.73
CA THR A 50 5.92 1.17 14.41
C THR A 50 4.94 1.31 13.24
N MET A 51 3.63 1.40 13.48
CA MET A 51 2.57 1.43 12.47
C MET A 51 2.31 2.80 11.84
N THR A 52 3.13 3.81 12.12
CA THR A 52 3.00 5.17 11.56
C THR A 52 4.32 5.68 10.98
N TRP A 53 4.29 6.78 10.24
CA TRP A 53 5.44 7.47 9.65
C TRP A 53 6.50 7.92 10.65
N THR A 54 6.15 8.15 11.92
CA THR A 54 7.15 8.43 12.96
C THR A 54 7.85 7.17 13.44
N GLY A 55 7.32 6.00 13.09
CA GLY A 55 7.90 4.69 13.31
C GLY A 55 8.59 4.15 12.05
N THR A 56 8.28 2.92 11.68
CA THR A 56 8.92 2.24 10.53
C THR A 56 7.99 2.14 9.31
N ASN A 57 6.76 2.63 9.42
CA ASN A 57 5.78 2.58 8.34
C ASN A 57 5.99 3.78 7.39
N ALA A 58 6.51 3.51 6.19
CA ALA A 58 6.76 4.52 5.18
C ALA A 58 5.63 4.68 4.15
N ASP A 59 4.40 4.21 4.44
CA ASP A 59 3.26 4.25 3.52
C ASP A 59 2.82 5.66 3.11
N ILE A 60 3.21 6.69 3.87
CA ILE A 60 3.02 8.09 3.47
C ILE A 60 3.75 8.42 2.16
N ILE A 61 4.91 7.80 1.90
CA ILE A 61 5.77 8.11 0.74
C ILE A 61 5.08 7.70 -0.57
N PRO A 62 4.58 6.45 -0.75
CA PRO A 62 3.77 6.09 -1.90
C PRO A 62 2.57 7.01 -2.11
N GLY A 63 1.86 7.36 -1.04
CA GLY A 63 0.67 8.22 -1.13
C GLY A 63 0.99 9.63 -1.61
N MET A 64 1.99 10.27 -1.00
CA MET A 64 2.40 11.63 -1.34
C MET A 64 3.05 11.71 -2.72
N THR A 65 3.90 10.75 -3.07
CA THR A 65 4.49 10.71 -4.41
C THR A 65 3.44 10.42 -5.48
N ALA A 66 2.43 9.60 -5.21
CA ALA A 66 1.29 9.43 -6.11
C ALA A 66 0.52 10.74 -6.33
N LEU A 67 0.24 11.51 -5.26
CA LEU A 67 -0.38 12.84 -5.36
C LEU A 67 0.45 13.81 -6.20
N ALA A 68 1.78 13.79 -6.06
CA ALA A 68 2.66 14.64 -6.83
C ALA A 68 2.72 14.23 -8.32
N LEU A 69 2.74 12.93 -8.60
CA LEU A 69 2.94 12.41 -9.96
C LEU A 69 1.67 12.33 -10.79
N PHE A 70 0.49 12.11 -10.17
CA PHE A 70 -0.74 11.85 -10.93
C PHE A 70 -1.12 12.93 -11.96
N PRO A 71 -0.96 14.25 -11.72
CA PRO A 71 -1.33 15.28 -12.70
C PRO A 71 -0.44 15.22 -13.94
N PHE A 72 0.81 14.79 -13.75
CA PHE A 72 1.86 14.77 -14.77
C PHE A 72 2.11 13.38 -15.32
N ALA A 73 1.37 12.35 -14.91
CA ALA A 73 1.67 10.96 -15.23
C ALA A 73 1.82 10.68 -16.74
N HIS A 74 1.04 11.37 -17.58
CA HIS A 74 1.13 11.27 -19.04
C HIS A 74 2.40 11.86 -19.67
N ARG A 75 3.14 12.70 -18.95
CA ARG A 75 4.40 13.33 -19.39
C ARG A 75 5.64 12.63 -18.84
N ILE A 76 5.46 11.72 -17.88
CA ILE A 76 6.58 11.03 -17.24
C ILE A 76 6.97 9.83 -18.09
N ASP A 77 8.27 9.62 -18.23
CA ASP A 77 8.79 8.45 -18.93
C ASP A 77 8.28 7.15 -18.30
N ARG A 78 7.91 6.22 -19.17
CA ARG A 78 7.34 4.93 -18.78
C ARG A 78 8.26 4.12 -17.87
N ARG A 79 9.58 4.15 -18.11
CA ARG A 79 10.56 3.41 -17.28
C ARG A 79 10.66 4.04 -15.89
N VAL A 80 10.54 5.36 -15.80
CA VAL A 80 10.47 6.09 -14.52
C VAL A 80 9.22 5.69 -13.73
N LEU A 81 8.04 5.70 -14.36
CA LEU A 81 6.81 5.24 -13.70
C LEU A 81 6.87 3.76 -13.29
N MET A 82 7.53 2.93 -14.10
CA MET A 82 7.73 1.51 -13.77
C MET A 82 8.62 1.35 -12.54
N ALA A 83 9.76 2.04 -12.50
CA ALA A 83 10.66 2.02 -11.36
C ALA A 83 9.96 2.55 -10.10
N TRP A 84 9.26 3.67 -10.21
CA TRP A 84 8.45 4.22 -9.11
C TRP A 84 7.44 3.18 -8.59
N ASN A 85 6.67 2.55 -9.48
CA ASN A 85 5.67 1.57 -9.09
C ASN A 85 6.28 0.37 -8.35
N VAL A 86 7.44 -0.13 -8.79
CA VAL A 86 8.15 -1.25 -8.14
C VAL A 86 8.70 -0.85 -6.77
N ILE A 87 9.31 0.32 -6.66
CA ILE A 87 9.85 0.81 -5.38
C ILE A 87 8.71 1.01 -4.37
N MET A 88 7.60 1.63 -4.78
CA MET A 88 6.45 1.86 -3.90
C MET A 88 5.73 0.56 -3.51
N ALA A 89 5.70 -0.45 -4.38
CA ALA A 89 5.24 -1.79 -4.02
C ALA A 89 6.18 -2.45 -2.98
N GLY A 90 7.49 -2.21 -3.07
CA GLY A 90 8.47 -2.61 -2.06
C GLY A 90 8.18 -2.00 -0.68
N VAL A 91 7.83 -0.71 -0.64
CA VAL A 91 7.40 -0.05 0.61
C VAL A 91 6.19 -0.76 1.21
N LEU A 92 5.19 -1.10 0.39
CA LEU A 92 4.02 -1.85 0.86
C LEU A 92 4.37 -3.22 1.43
N VAL A 93 5.33 -3.95 0.84
CA VAL A 93 5.83 -5.22 1.39
C VAL A 93 6.40 -4.99 2.79
N VAL A 94 7.26 -3.99 2.95
CA VAL A 94 7.89 -3.67 4.24
C VAL A 94 6.83 -3.36 5.28
N THR A 95 5.87 -2.48 4.99
CA THR A 95 4.77 -2.13 5.90
C THR A 95 3.96 -3.35 6.33
N VAL A 96 3.59 -4.24 5.40
CA VAL A 96 2.84 -5.46 5.70
C VAL A 96 3.65 -6.41 6.58
N VAL A 97 4.93 -6.62 6.27
CA VAL A 97 5.81 -7.47 7.06
C VAL A 97 5.98 -6.91 8.47
N THR A 98 6.26 -5.61 8.63
CA THR A 98 6.33 -4.95 9.94
C THR A 98 5.03 -5.11 10.71
N ALA A 99 3.87 -4.93 10.06
CA ALA A 99 2.57 -5.08 10.71
C ALA A 99 2.35 -6.51 11.23
N MET A 100 2.75 -7.52 10.45
CA MET A 100 2.68 -8.93 10.84
C MET A 100 3.65 -9.25 11.99
N LEU A 101 4.89 -8.77 11.92
CA LEU A 101 5.91 -9.00 12.95
C LEU A 101 5.60 -8.28 14.27
N ALA A 102 4.76 -7.23 14.25
CA ALA A 102 4.27 -6.55 15.45
C ALA A 102 2.93 -7.11 15.97
N ALA A 103 2.25 -7.95 15.20
CA ALA A 103 0.97 -8.54 15.58
C ALA A 103 1.15 -9.65 16.63
N PRO A 104 0.15 -9.94 17.48
CA PRO A 104 0.20 -10.97 18.51
C PRO A 104 0.08 -12.38 17.91
N THR A 105 1.01 -12.74 17.03
CA THR A 105 1.06 -14.05 16.36
C THR A 105 2.32 -14.80 16.79
N PRO A 106 2.43 -16.12 16.54
CA PRO A 106 3.67 -16.86 16.79
C PRO A 106 4.89 -16.31 16.04
N LEU A 107 4.66 -15.51 15.00
CA LEU A 107 5.71 -14.86 14.20
C LEU A 107 6.09 -13.47 14.74
N ARG A 108 5.61 -13.08 15.93
CA ARG A 108 5.89 -11.76 16.51
C ARG A 108 7.38 -11.64 16.83
N LEU A 109 8.05 -10.70 16.17
CA LEU A 109 9.45 -10.35 16.41
C LEU A 109 9.60 -8.90 16.89
N ILE A 110 8.66 -8.03 16.54
CA ILE A 110 8.62 -6.64 16.99
C ILE A 110 7.89 -6.61 18.32
N LEU A 111 8.68 -6.40 19.38
CA LEU A 111 8.23 -6.28 20.76
C LEU A 111 7.93 -4.82 21.09
N GLY A 112 7.07 -4.59 22.08
CA GLY A 112 6.56 -3.27 22.44
C GLY A 112 5.05 -3.27 22.62
N ASP A 113 4.55 -2.32 23.40
CA ASP A 113 3.13 -2.16 23.69
C ASP A 113 2.56 -0.87 23.06
N PRO A 114 1.31 -0.89 22.58
CA PRO A 114 0.45 -2.07 22.45
C PRO A 114 0.91 -2.98 21.30
N ALA A 115 0.76 -4.30 21.44
CA ALA A 115 0.89 -5.20 20.30
C ALA A 115 -0.08 -4.81 19.17
N ASN A 116 0.24 -5.19 17.93
CA ASN A 116 -0.55 -4.83 16.75
C ASN A 116 -1.85 -5.66 16.63
N VAL A 117 -2.66 -5.70 17.69
CA VAL A 117 -3.91 -6.48 17.79
C VAL A 117 -5.06 -5.75 17.09
N PHE A 118 -4.99 -4.41 17.04
CA PHE A 118 -6.09 -3.58 16.55
C PHE A 118 -6.46 -3.89 15.10
N ILE A 119 -5.49 -4.30 14.26
CA ILE A 119 -5.70 -4.68 12.85
C ILE A 119 -6.66 -5.87 12.68
N ALA A 120 -6.94 -6.64 13.74
CA ALA A 120 -7.90 -7.74 13.72
C ALA A 120 -9.29 -7.35 14.26
N ARG A 121 -9.47 -6.09 14.70
CA ARG A 121 -10.71 -5.60 15.30
C ARG A 121 -11.43 -4.66 14.33
N PHE A 122 -12.76 -4.65 14.37
CA PHE A 122 -13.55 -3.69 13.62
C PHE A 122 -13.30 -2.26 14.16
N PRO A 123 -13.22 -1.22 13.30
CA PRO A 123 -13.28 -1.27 11.82
C PRO A 123 -11.92 -1.52 11.15
N PHE A 124 -10.83 -1.58 11.92
CA PHE A 124 -9.46 -1.64 11.42
C PHE A 124 -9.09 -2.92 10.67
N VAL A 125 -9.90 -3.98 10.80
CA VAL A 125 -9.77 -5.21 9.98
C VAL A 125 -9.85 -4.93 8.48
N TRP A 126 -10.48 -3.83 8.06
CA TRP A 126 -10.51 -3.40 6.66
C TRP A 126 -9.14 -2.94 6.14
N ILE A 127 -8.20 -2.54 7.01
CA ILE A 127 -6.86 -2.15 6.60
C ILE A 127 -6.14 -3.31 5.90
N PRO A 128 -5.87 -4.46 6.56
CA PRO A 128 -5.19 -5.57 5.91
C PRO A 128 -6.06 -6.29 4.87
N SER A 129 -7.38 -6.36 5.06
CA SER A 129 -8.26 -7.14 4.18
C SER A 129 -8.68 -6.41 2.90
N VAL A 130 -8.88 -5.10 2.96
CA VAL A 130 -9.40 -4.29 1.83
C VAL A 130 -8.38 -3.27 1.35
N LEU A 131 -7.81 -2.46 2.24
CA LEU A 131 -6.96 -1.33 1.82
C LEU A 131 -5.60 -1.79 1.32
N VAL A 132 -4.94 -2.70 2.04
CA VAL A 132 -3.65 -3.30 1.63
C VAL A 132 -3.81 -4.10 0.33
N THR A 133 -4.89 -4.89 0.21
CA THR A 133 -5.16 -5.67 -1.00
C THR A 133 -5.47 -4.76 -2.20
N SER A 134 -6.17 -3.65 -1.97
CA SER A 134 -6.42 -2.61 -2.97
C SER A 134 -5.12 -1.93 -3.41
N ALA A 135 -4.27 -1.50 -2.48
CA ALA A 135 -2.96 -0.91 -2.81
C ALA A 135 -2.12 -1.85 -3.69
N TRP A 136 -2.09 -3.15 -3.34
CA TRP A 136 -1.44 -4.18 -4.14
C TRP A 136 -2.03 -4.31 -5.54
N LEU A 137 -3.36 -4.32 -5.65
CA LEU A 137 -4.03 -4.37 -6.95
C LEU A 137 -3.65 -3.18 -7.83
N GLY A 138 -3.61 -1.97 -7.26
CA GLY A 138 -3.17 -0.77 -7.98
C GLY A 138 -1.77 -0.93 -8.58
N HIS A 139 -0.82 -1.46 -7.81
CA HIS A 139 0.53 -1.72 -8.29
C HIS A 139 0.57 -2.74 -9.43
N VAL A 140 -0.22 -3.81 -9.33
CA VAL A 140 -0.32 -4.86 -10.36
C VAL A 140 -0.92 -4.30 -11.66
N VAL A 141 -2.03 -3.58 -11.57
CA VAL A 141 -2.71 -2.99 -12.74
C VAL A 141 -1.81 -1.99 -13.44
N LEU A 142 -1.17 -1.07 -12.69
CA LEU A 142 -0.25 -0.09 -13.25
C LEU A 142 0.96 -0.77 -13.90
N PHE A 143 1.55 -1.78 -13.27
CA PHE A 143 2.65 -2.56 -13.85
C PHE A 143 2.26 -3.20 -15.19
N ARG A 144 1.07 -3.81 -15.28
CA ARG A 144 0.58 -4.43 -16.52
C ARG A 144 0.34 -3.39 -17.61
N ARG A 145 -0.31 -2.27 -17.27
CA ARG A 145 -0.56 -1.16 -18.20
C ARG A 145 0.74 -0.64 -18.78
N LEU A 146 1.71 -0.36 -17.92
CA LEU A 146 3.02 0.09 -18.34
C LEU A 146 3.70 -0.99 -19.19
N ARG A 147 3.64 -2.28 -18.89
CA ARG A 147 4.27 -3.33 -19.73
C ARG A 147 3.72 -3.45 -21.16
N ARG A 148 2.47 -3.08 -21.42
CA ARG A 148 1.82 -3.17 -22.74
C ARG A 148 2.08 -1.99 -23.67
N SER A 149 2.37 -0.83 -23.08
CA SER A 149 2.63 0.42 -23.82
C SER A 149 4.05 0.45 -24.36
#